data_AF-A0A1F6RJ46-F1
#
_entry.id   AF-A0A1F6RJ46-F1
#
_cell.length_a   1.000
_cell.length_b   1.000
_cell.length_c   1.000
_cell.angle_alpha   90.00
_cell.angle_beta   90.00
_cell.angle_gamma   90.00
#
_symmetry.space_group_name_H-M   'P 1'
#
loop_
_entity.id
_entity.type
_entity.pdbx_description
1 polymer ?
#
loop_
_entity_poly.entity_id
_entity_poly.type
_entity_poly.pdbx_seq_one_letter_code
_entity_poly.pdbx_strand_id
1 'polypeptide(L)'
;MTGENSKKSLIWVYPPNKWISNCNKTFVYGWTKPGCRLYAVCKGKIKKIKVFPNGNFAQKIKLPQKKNIVQLVQVLNGKEKTITRCVIAREQSDRSNPDRFSRGRSGLLRRHFVPPRNDMVIVIDPGHGGKEHGTHSPKGVPEKVYNLQIAKNLVQALHTTPQQWKIYLTRSTDKFVSLKDRVRFAKNKKCNLLISIHHNALPDNEDPLKHRGVGIYYTHDFVKPLGKSLLESISKSVRARHGTPLQKYGLYKRDFALTKPDFCHAVLIECGFLIHPVEGEIITQKNTQKKIVTGVKKALFTFYRRQPLK
;
A
#
# COMPACT_ATOMS: atom_id res chain seq x y z
N MET A 1 -17.29 14.89 -0.10
CA MET A 1 -17.85 14.00 -1.14
C MET A 1 -19.19 14.59 -1.50
N THR A 2 -19.31 15.15 -2.70
CA THR A 2 -20.51 15.79 -3.25
C THR A 2 -21.55 14.73 -3.65
N GLY A 3 -22.83 15.11 -3.63
CA GLY A 3 -24.02 14.25 -3.50
C GLY A 3 -24.37 13.25 -4.62
N GLU A 4 -23.47 12.93 -5.55
CA GLU A 4 -23.77 12.01 -6.67
C GLU A 4 -23.64 10.53 -6.33
N ASN A 5 -22.88 10.16 -5.29
CA ASN A 5 -22.69 8.76 -4.90
C ASN A 5 -23.85 8.16 -4.08
N SER A 6 -24.89 8.94 -3.74
CA SER A 6 -26.06 8.47 -2.98
C SER A 6 -27.00 7.56 -3.80
N LYS A 7 -26.90 7.57 -5.13
CA LYS A 7 -27.75 6.78 -6.04
C LYS A 7 -27.19 5.39 -6.40
N LYS A 8 -25.91 5.10 -6.12
CA LYS A 8 -25.28 3.81 -6.51
C LYS A 8 -25.30 2.81 -5.35
N SER A 9 -26.06 1.72 -5.53
CA SER A 9 -26.15 0.63 -4.55
C SER A 9 -24.88 -0.23 -4.49
N LEU A 10 -24.15 -0.39 -5.59
CA LEU A 10 -22.84 -1.08 -5.68
C LEU A 10 -21.91 -0.15 -6.46
N ILE A 11 -20.83 0.34 -5.81
CA ILE A 11 -20.01 1.46 -6.33
C ILE A 11 -18.83 0.94 -7.15
N TRP A 12 -18.05 0.01 -6.58
CA TRP A 12 -16.86 -0.52 -7.20
C TRP A 12 -16.61 -1.97 -6.76
N VAL A 13 -16.04 -2.76 -7.67
CA VAL A 13 -15.78 -4.18 -7.48
C VAL A 13 -14.45 -4.52 -8.14
N TYR A 14 -13.53 -5.05 -7.34
CA TYR A 14 -12.35 -5.78 -7.78
C TYR A 14 -12.67 -7.26 -7.98
N PRO A 15 -12.03 -7.96 -8.92
CA PRO A 15 -11.19 -7.36 -9.95
C PRO A 15 -12.04 -6.66 -11.03
N PRO A 16 -11.46 -5.72 -11.80
CA PRO A 16 -12.15 -5.11 -12.92
C PRO A 16 -12.45 -6.13 -14.03
N ASN A 17 -13.27 -5.74 -15.01
CA ASN A 17 -13.57 -6.60 -16.16
C ASN A 17 -12.30 -7.01 -16.90
N LYS A 18 -12.25 -8.28 -17.35
CA LYS A 18 -11.14 -8.89 -18.12
C LYS A 18 -9.84 -9.02 -17.32
N TRP A 19 -9.91 -9.03 -15.98
CA TRP A 19 -8.75 -9.30 -15.14
C TRP A 19 -8.20 -10.72 -15.34
N ILE A 20 -6.88 -10.84 -15.29
CA ILE A 20 -6.18 -12.14 -15.38
C ILE A 20 -5.68 -12.51 -14.00
N SER A 21 -6.26 -13.54 -13.41
CA SER A 21 -5.74 -14.11 -12.18
C SER A 21 -4.55 -15.03 -12.45
N ASN A 22 -3.53 -14.91 -11.59
CA ASN A 22 -2.34 -15.74 -11.67
C ASN A 22 -2.55 -17.18 -11.15
N CYS A 23 -3.73 -17.52 -10.64
CA CYS A 23 -4.06 -18.86 -10.16
C CYS A 23 -5.55 -19.18 -10.39
N ASN A 24 -5.99 -20.35 -9.92
CA ASN A 24 -7.38 -20.79 -9.96
C ASN A 24 -8.25 -20.20 -8.84
N LYS A 25 -7.88 -19.04 -8.29
CA LYS A 25 -8.58 -18.33 -7.22
C LYS A 25 -8.43 -16.83 -7.46
N THR A 26 -9.47 -16.06 -7.16
CA THR A 26 -9.38 -14.61 -7.10
C THR A 26 -9.98 -14.11 -5.80
N PHE A 27 -9.53 -12.95 -5.39
CA PHE A 27 -10.18 -12.19 -4.34
C PHE A 27 -11.11 -11.16 -4.98
N VAL A 28 -12.33 -11.06 -4.46
CA VAL A 28 -13.32 -10.06 -4.88
C VAL A 28 -13.62 -9.16 -3.69
N TYR A 29 -13.48 -7.86 -3.88
CA TYR A 29 -13.77 -6.88 -2.85
C TYR A 29 -14.30 -5.60 -3.44
N GLY A 30 -14.90 -4.78 -2.59
CA GLY A 30 -15.52 -3.55 -3.04
C GLY A 30 -16.40 -2.95 -1.97
N TRP A 31 -17.31 -2.08 -2.41
CA TRP A 31 -18.28 -1.43 -1.55
C TRP A 31 -19.69 -1.56 -2.12
N THR A 32 -20.61 -1.93 -1.24
CA THR A 32 -22.06 -2.01 -1.45
C THR A 32 -22.76 -1.14 -0.41
N LYS A 33 -24.00 -0.72 -0.67
CA LYS A 33 -24.78 0.06 0.29
C LYS A 33 -24.96 -0.74 1.60
N PRO A 34 -24.73 -0.15 2.79
CA PRO A 34 -24.97 -0.82 4.06
C PRO A 34 -26.38 -1.42 4.15
N GLY A 35 -26.50 -2.58 4.78
CA GLY A 35 -27.76 -3.33 4.89
C GLY A 35 -28.11 -4.23 3.70
N CYS A 36 -27.33 -4.20 2.61
CA CYS A 36 -27.56 -5.10 1.48
C CYS A 36 -27.11 -6.53 1.77
N ARG A 37 -27.85 -7.49 1.22
CA ARG A 37 -27.37 -8.87 1.05
C ARG A 37 -26.56 -8.93 -0.25
N LEU A 38 -25.43 -9.63 -0.22
CA LEU A 38 -24.56 -9.77 -1.39
C LEU A 38 -24.19 -11.25 -1.58
N TYR A 39 -24.25 -11.70 -2.83
CA TYR A 39 -23.95 -13.07 -3.22
C TYR A 39 -22.98 -13.07 -4.39
N ALA A 40 -22.02 -13.99 -4.39
CA ALA A 40 -21.21 -14.32 -5.55
C ALA A 40 -21.74 -15.59 -6.20
N VAL A 41 -21.96 -15.54 -7.51
CA VAL A 41 -22.30 -16.68 -8.36
C VAL A 41 -21.13 -16.94 -9.30
N CYS A 42 -20.59 -18.16 -9.23
CA CYS A 42 -19.50 -18.61 -10.11
C CYS A 42 -19.82 -20.02 -10.61
N LYS A 43 -20.04 -20.18 -11.92
CA LYS A 43 -20.50 -21.43 -12.56
C LYS A 43 -21.68 -22.09 -11.81
N GLY A 44 -22.75 -21.32 -11.58
CA GLY A 44 -23.96 -21.80 -10.89
C GLY A 44 -23.82 -21.97 -9.37
N LYS A 45 -22.60 -21.93 -8.80
CA LYS A 45 -22.42 -21.99 -7.34
C LYS A 45 -22.64 -20.63 -6.72
N ILE A 46 -23.61 -20.55 -5.81
CA ILE A 46 -23.95 -19.32 -5.06
C ILE A 46 -23.23 -19.34 -3.71
N LYS A 47 -22.59 -18.23 -3.36
CA LYS A 47 -21.97 -18.03 -2.05
C LYS A 47 -22.37 -16.67 -1.49
N LYS A 48 -22.95 -16.66 -0.29
CA LYS A 48 -23.23 -15.42 0.45
C LYS A 48 -21.90 -14.74 0.84
N ILE A 49 -21.80 -13.45 0.55
CA ILE A 49 -20.64 -12.62 0.89
C ILE A 49 -20.94 -11.87 2.20
N LYS A 50 -19.98 -11.88 3.12
CA LYS A 50 -20.03 -11.01 4.29
C LYS A 50 -19.85 -9.55 3.89
N VAL A 51 -20.88 -8.75 4.13
CA VAL A 51 -20.85 -7.29 4.01
C VAL A 51 -20.61 -6.71 5.40
N PHE A 52 -19.60 -5.86 5.53
CA PHE A 52 -19.26 -5.19 6.78
C PHE A 52 -20.22 -4.01 7.03
N PRO A 53 -20.37 -3.52 8.29
CA PRO A 53 -21.30 -2.43 8.60
C PRO A 53 -21.10 -1.15 7.77
N ASN A 54 -19.86 -0.89 7.33
CA ASN A 54 -19.50 0.23 6.47
C ASN A 54 -19.84 0.01 4.98
N GLY A 55 -20.39 -1.15 4.61
CA GLY A 55 -20.70 -1.52 3.24
C GLY A 55 -19.54 -2.16 2.46
N ASN A 56 -18.32 -2.19 3.03
CA ASN A 56 -17.21 -2.89 2.39
C ASN A 56 -17.46 -4.40 2.41
N PHE A 57 -16.93 -5.12 1.43
CA PHE A 57 -16.98 -6.57 1.39
C PHE A 57 -15.70 -7.14 0.80
N ALA A 58 -15.47 -8.41 1.08
CA ALA A 58 -14.24 -9.13 0.77
C ALA A 58 -14.55 -10.63 0.73
N GLN A 59 -14.28 -11.29 -0.39
CA GLN A 59 -14.49 -12.73 -0.53
C GLN A 59 -13.50 -13.35 -1.50
N LYS A 60 -12.83 -14.41 -1.05
CA LYS A 60 -12.08 -15.31 -1.92
C LYS A 60 -13.02 -16.23 -2.70
N ILE A 61 -12.83 -16.32 -4.00
CA ILE A 61 -13.63 -17.09 -4.95
C ILE A 61 -12.73 -18.06 -5.70
N LYS A 62 -13.13 -19.34 -5.80
CA LYS A 62 -12.45 -20.34 -6.62
C LYS A 62 -12.86 -20.16 -8.08
N LEU A 63 -11.86 -20.14 -8.96
CA LEU A 63 -11.96 -19.96 -10.40
C LEU A 63 -11.55 -21.26 -11.11
N PRO A 64 -12.49 -22.11 -11.55
CA PRO A 64 -12.17 -23.26 -12.41
C PRO A 64 -11.51 -22.83 -13.74
N GLN A 65 -10.76 -23.67 -14.46
CA GLN A 65 -9.91 -23.24 -15.60
C GLN A 65 -10.66 -22.51 -16.77
N LYS A 66 -9.88 -21.84 -17.64
CA LYS A 66 -10.25 -21.06 -18.85
C LYS A 66 -10.63 -19.59 -18.62
N LYS A 67 -11.91 -19.29 -18.47
CA LYS A 67 -12.48 -17.96 -18.20
C LYS A 67 -13.68 -18.17 -17.29
N ASN A 68 -13.78 -17.40 -16.22
CA ASN A 68 -14.88 -17.50 -15.27
C ASN A 68 -15.66 -16.21 -15.22
N ILE A 69 -16.97 -16.37 -15.15
CA ILE A 69 -17.88 -15.28 -14.89
C ILE A 69 -18.18 -15.31 -13.40
N VAL A 70 -17.79 -14.24 -12.71
CA VAL A 70 -18.21 -13.95 -11.34
C VAL A 70 -19.34 -12.94 -11.42
N GLN A 71 -20.55 -13.36 -11.07
CA GLN A 71 -21.69 -12.45 -10.92
C GLN A 71 -21.83 -12.10 -9.45
N LEU A 72 -21.92 -10.82 -9.15
CA LEU A 72 -22.28 -10.31 -7.84
C LEU A 72 -23.74 -9.89 -7.86
N VAL A 73 -24.57 -10.59 -7.10
CA VAL A 73 -25.99 -10.27 -6.94
C VAL A 73 -26.16 -9.54 -5.62
N GLN A 74 -26.51 -8.27 -5.70
CA GLN A 74 -26.88 -7.43 -4.58
C GLN A 74 -28.41 -7.44 -4.42
N VAL A 75 -28.89 -7.66 -3.21
CA VAL A 75 -30.33 -7.57 -2.89
C VAL A 75 -30.55 -6.51 -1.80
N LEU A 76 -31.38 -5.52 -2.10
CA LEU A 76 -31.77 -4.44 -1.18
C LEU A 76 -33.28 -4.22 -1.26
N ASN A 77 -33.98 -4.33 -0.12
CA ASN A 77 -35.44 -4.17 -0.03
C ASN A 77 -36.20 -5.02 -1.07
N GLY A 78 -35.78 -6.28 -1.23
CA GLY A 78 -36.36 -7.20 -2.22
C GLY A 78 -35.94 -6.96 -3.68
N LYS A 79 -35.30 -5.83 -4.00
CA LYS A 79 -34.84 -5.53 -5.36
C LYS A 79 -33.43 -6.06 -5.61
N GLU A 80 -33.26 -6.79 -6.70
CA GLU A 80 -31.99 -7.36 -7.12
C GLU A 80 -31.23 -6.45 -8.08
N LYS A 81 -29.90 -6.48 -7.98
CA LYS A 81 -28.99 -5.85 -8.92
C LYS A 81 -27.78 -6.74 -9.13
N THR A 82 -27.51 -7.08 -10.38
CA THR A 82 -26.40 -7.95 -10.74
C THR A 82 -25.26 -7.16 -11.38
N ILE A 83 -24.03 -7.43 -10.94
CA ILE A 83 -22.80 -6.97 -11.59
C ILE A 83 -22.01 -8.18 -12.02
N THR A 84 -21.70 -8.27 -13.32
CA THR A 84 -20.91 -9.35 -13.89
C THR A 84 -19.46 -8.94 -14.06
N ARG A 85 -18.54 -9.82 -13.69
CA ARG A 85 -17.09 -9.69 -13.91
C ARG A 85 -16.56 -10.93 -14.61
N CYS A 86 -15.89 -10.73 -15.74
CA CYS A 86 -15.11 -11.79 -16.38
C CYS A 86 -13.69 -11.79 -15.78
N VAL A 87 -13.30 -12.92 -15.19
CA VAL A 87 -11.97 -13.16 -14.64
C VAL A 87 -11.35 -14.37 -15.33
N ILE A 88 -10.18 -14.17 -15.90
CA ILE A 88 -9.44 -15.19 -16.64
C ILE A 88 -8.51 -15.88 -15.65
N ALA A 89 -8.70 -17.17 -15.39
CA ALA A 89 -7.76 -17.93 -14.58
C ALA A 89 -6.63 -18.42 -15.48
N ARG A 90 -5.38 -18.11 -15.15
CA ARG A 90 -4.24 -18.81 -15.75
C ARG A 90 -4.24 -20.26 -15.28
N GLU A 91 -3.88 -21.17 -16.19
CA GLU A 91 -3.50 -22.52 -15.77
C GLU A 91 -2.33 -22.42 -14.80
N GLN A 92 -2.36 -23.22 -13.74
CA GLN A 92 -1.21 -23.39 -12.86
C GLN A 92 -0.13 -24.11 -13.67
N SER A 93 0.61 -23.38 -14.50
CA SER A 93 1.97 -23.80 -14.84
C SER A 93 2.76 -23.70 -13.55
N ASP A 94 3.48 -24.76 -13.15
CA ASP A 94 4.52 -24.68 -12.13
C ASP A 94 5.43 -23.51 -12.48
N ARG A 95 5.27 -22.40 -11.76
CA ARG A 95 6.14 -21.24 -11.97
C ARG A 95 7.44 -21.54 -11.24
N SER A 96 8.42 -21.98 -12.01
CA SER A 96 9.80 -21.61 -11.75
C SER A 96 9.86 -20.10 -11.52
N ASN A 97 10.41 -19.74 -10.37
CA ASN A 97 10.58 -18.38 -9.88
C ASN A 97 11.46 -17.57 -10.88
N PRO A 98 10.94 -16.55 -11.58
CA PRO A 98 11.72 -15.88 -12.63
C PRO A 98 12.69 -14.81 -12.11
N ASP A 99 12.78 -14.59 -10.79
CA ASP A 99 13.76 -13.65 -10.22
C ASP A 99 14.91 -14.39 -9.52
N ARG A 100 15.78 -15.03 -10.31
CA ARG A 100 17.19 -15.23 -9.94
C ARG A 100 18.04 -14.23 -10.73
N PHE A 101 17.99 -12.97 -10.34
CA PHE A 101 19.10 -12.08 -10.66
C PHE A 101 20.30 -12.50 -9.81
N SER A 102 21.38 -12.82 -10.52
CA SER A 102 22.70 -13.20 -10.01
C SER A 102 23.09 -12.37 -8.79
N ARG A 103 23.47 -13.05 -7.70
CA ARG A 103 24.17 -12.46 -6.56
C ARG A 103 25.49 -11.89 -7.06
N GLY A 104 25.52 -10.60 -7.37
CA GLY A 104 26.77 -9.87 -7.51
C GLY A 104 27.48 -9.89 -6.16
N ARG A 105 28.72 -10.39 -6.12
CA ARG A 105 29.58 -10.32 -4.94
C ARG A 105 29.74 -8.85 -4.53
N SER A 106 29.29 -8.51 -3.33
CA SER A 106 29.60 -7.22 -2.71
C SER A 106 31.02 -7.28 -2.17
N GLY A 107 32.00 -7.02 -3.04
CA GLY A 107 33.36 -6.67 -2.64
C GLY A 107 33.42 -5.22 -2.16
N LEU A 108 34.21 -4.99 -1.10
CA LEU A 108 34.47 -3.76 -0.35
C LEU A 108 33.38 -3.29 0.62
N LEU A 109 33.72 -3.44 1.92
CA LEU A 109 33.15 -2.71 3.05
C LEU A 109 33.28 -1.20 2.82
N ARG A 110 32.33 -0.60 2.10
CA ARG A 110 32.17 0.85 2.07
C ARG A 110 31.72 1.31 3.46
N ARG A 111 32.44 2.28 4.05
CA ARG A 111 32.12 2.90 5.35
C ARG A 111 30.61 3.14 5.42
N HIS A 112 29.98 2.57 6.45
CA HIS A 112 28.56 2.75 6.74
C HIS A 112 28.18 4.23 6.60
N PHE A 113 27.33 4.54 5.63
CA PHE A 113 26.84 5.89 5.43
C PHE A 113 26.00 6.29 6.64
N VAL A 114 26.54 7.16 7.50
CA VAL A 114 25.79 7.77 8.61
C VAL A 114 25.29 9.13 8.12
N PRO A 115 23.96 9.30 7.91
CA PRO A 115 23.39 10.57 7.50
C PRO A 115 23.70 11.70 8.50
N PRO A 116 23.94 12.93 8.02
CA PRO A 116 24.06 14.09 8.89
C PRO A 116 22.72 14.38 9.59
N ARG A 117 22.80 14.93 10.82
CA ARG A 117 21.61 15.16 11.67
C ARG A 117 20.78 16.38 11.24
N ASN A 118 21.43 17.51 10.91
CA ASN A 118 20.75 18.79 10.67
C ASN A 118 20.55 19.09 9.17
N ASP A 119 21.52 18.78 8.31
CA ASP A 119 21.47 19.10 6.87
C ASP A 119 21.14 17.89 6.00
N MET A 120 20.10 17.15 6.41
CA MET A 120 19.67 15.95 5.70
C MET A 120 18.87 16.29 4.44
N VAL A 121 19.25 15.73 3.31
CA VAL A 121 18.43 15.70 2.10
C VAL A 121 17.54 14.46 2.13
N ILE A 122 16.23 14.67 2.25
CA ILE A 122 15.22 13.62 2.22
C ILE A 122 14.52 13.64 0.86
N VAL A 123 14.46 12.48 0.22
CA VAL A 123 13.61 12.27 -0.95
C VAL A 123 12.43 11.39 -0.53
N ILE A 124 11.23 11.90 -0.73
CA ILE A 124 9.98 11.19 -0.49
C ILE A 124 9.43 10.76 -1.85
N ASP A 125 9.18 9.47 -2.00
CA ASP A 125 8.65 8.87 -3.21
C ASP A 125 7.20 8.44 -2.99
N PRO A 126 6.20 9.19 -3.48
CA PRO A 126 4.84 8.69 -3.52
C PRO A 126 4.74 7.59 -4.59
N GLY A 127 4.53 6.35 -4.16
CA GLY A 127 4.42 5.18 -5.02
C GLY A 127 3.42 5.35 -6.17
N HIS A 128 3.66 4.67 -7.29
CA HIS A 128 2.81 4.71 -8.48
C HIS A 128 2.65 6.12 -9.09
N GLY A 129 1.60 6.40 -9.86
CA GLY A 129 1.30 7.71 -10.46
C GLY A 129 1.01 7.63 -11.96
N GLY A 130 0.19 8.57 -12.46
CA GLY A 130 -0.26 8.56 -13.85
C GLY A 130 -0.98 7.25 -14.19
N LYS A 131 -0.49 6.52 -15.20
CA LYS A 131 -1.03 5.22 -15.61
C LYS A 131 -0.83 4.09 -14.60
N GLU A 132 0.11 4.22 -13.67
CA GLU A 132 0.27 3.25 -12.59
C GLU A 132 -0.69 3.61 -11.46
N HIS A 133 -1.78 2.85 -11.33
CA HIS A 133 -2.80 3.11 -10.32
C HIS A 133 -2.41 2.56 -8.93
N GLY A 134 -1.55 1.54 -8.91
CA GLY A 134 -1.37 0.67 -7.75
C GLY A 134 -2.61 -0.19 -7.54
N THR A 135 -2.84 -0.61 -6.30
CA THR A 135 -4.12 -1.23 -5.93
C THR A 135 -5.24 -0.19 -5.84
N HIS A 136 -6.44 -0.61 -5.45
CA HIS A 136 -7.58 0.28 -5.23
C HIS A 136 -8.20 0.01 -3.86
N SER A 137 -8.73 1.06 -3.22
CA SER A 137 -9.56 0.92 -2.03
C SER A 137 -10.87 0.21 -2.35
N PRO A 138 -11.62 -0.29 -1.35
CA PRO A 138 -12.94 -0.88 -1.58
C PRO A 138 -13.93 0.08 -2.28
N LYS A 139 -13.69 1.40 -2.20
CA LYS A 139 -14.49 2.44 -2.87
C LYS A 139 -13.96 2.77 -4.27
N GLY A 140 -12.96 2.05 -4.76
CA GLY A 140 -12.39 2.20 -6.10
C GLY A 140 -11.40 3.35 -6.27
N VAL A 141 -10.92 3.95 -5.17
CA VAL A 141 -9.91 5.01 -5.25
C VAL A 141 -8.53 4.38 -5.44
N PRO A 142 -7.77 4.75 -6.48
CA PRO A 142 -6.42 4.22 -6.72
C PRO A 142 -5.44 4.55 -5.58
N GLU A 143 -4.55 3.62 -5.28
CA GLU A 143 -3.50 3.75 -4.26
C GLU A 143 -2.63 4.99 -4.45
N LYS A 144 -2.27 5.30 -5.70
CA LYS A 144 -1.47 6.47 -6.09
C LYS A 144 -1.97 7.79 -5.50
N VAL A 145 -3.29 7.90 -5.26
CA VAL A 145 -3.95 9.09 -4.68
C VAL A 145 -3.57 9.22 -3.21
N TYR A 146 -3.69 8.14 -2.44
CA TYR A 146 -3.36 8.13 -1.02
C TYR A 146 -1.86 8.28 -0.78
N ASN A 147 -1.03 7.63 -1.62
CA ASN A 147 0.42 7.77 -1.54
C ASN A 147 0.85 9.23 -1.73
N LEU A 148 0.29 9.94 -2.73
CA LEU A 148 0.57 11.36 -2.96
C LEU A 148 0.09 12.24 -1.80
N GLN A 149 -1.09 11.98 -1.25
CA GLN A 149 -1.63 12.73 -0.11
C GLN A 149 -0.75 12.60 1.13
N ILE A 150 -0.38 11.38 1.51
CA ILE A 150 0.50 11.13 2.66
C ILE A 150 1.87 11.77 2.44
N ALA A 151 2.44 11.65 1.25
CA ALA A 151 3.74 12.25 0.94
C ALA A 151 3.72 13.79 1.06
N LYS A 152 2.69 14.46 0.54
CA LYS A 152 2.54 15.92 0.67
C LYS A 152 2.36 16.35 2.13
N ASN A 153 1.53 15.62 2.89
CA ASN A 153 1.33 15.88 4.30
C ASN A 153 2.64 15.65 5.10
N LEU A 154 3.46 14.67 4.70
CA LEU A 154 4.75 14.42 5.30
C LEU A 154 5.74 15.56 5.04
N VAL A 155 5.81 16.09 3.81
CA VAL A 155 6.63 17.28 3.51
C VAL A 155 6.25 18.43 4.44
N GLN A 156 4.95 18.75 4.55
CA GLN A 156 4.47 19.81 5.43
C GLN A 156 4.86 19.56 6.90
N ALA A 157 4.64 18.34 7.41
CA ALA A 157 4.93 18.01 8.80
C ALA A 157 6.42 18.06 9.15
N LEU A 158 7.29 17.74 8.19
CA LEU A 158 8.74 17.78 8.34
C LEU A 158 9.30 19.20 8.28
N HIS A 159 8.71 20.09 7.48
CA HIS A 159 9.08 21.52 7.50
C HIS A 159 8.78 22.20 8.85
N THR A 160 7.90 21.64 9.68
CA THR A 160 7.65 22.17 11.03
C THR A 160 8.64 21.63 12.09
N THR A 161 9.68 20.91 11.69
CA THR A 161 10.72 20.43 12.60
C THR A 161 11.82 21.49 12.76
N PRO A 162 12.53 21.55 13.90
CA PRO A 162 13.66 22.46 14.05
C PRO A 162 14.87 22.06 13.19
N GLN A 163 14.88 20.86 12.61
CA GLN A 163 15.94 20.44 11.70
C GLN A 163 15.81 21.09 10.32
N GLN A 164 16.94 21.49 9.75
CA GLN A 164 17.03 22.09 8.42
C GLN A 164 17.07 21.05 7.30
N TRP A 165 16.07 20.17 7.26
CA TRP A 165 16.00 19.12 6.24
C TRP A 165 15.55 19.67 4.89
N LYS A 166 16.29 19.34 3.82
CA LYS A 166 15.91 19.63 2.43
C LYS A 166 15.06 18.48 1.91
N ILE A 167 13.81 18.76 1.54
CA ILE A 167 12.83 17.71 1.20
C ILE A 167 12.44 17.81 -0.27
N TYR A 168 12.54 16.70 -0.99
CA TYR A 168 12.14 16.59 -2.39
C TYR A 168 11.11 15.48 -2.59
N LEU A 169 10.19 15.67 -3.54
CA LEU A 169 9.26 14.65 -3.99
C LEU A 169 9.68 14.13 -5.36
N THR A 170 9.66 12.79 -5.57
CA THR A 170 9.83 12.23 -6.92
C THR A 170 8.70 12.64 -7.86
N ARG A 171 7.50 12.89 -7.32
CA ARG A 171 6.36 13.54 -7.98
C ARG A 171 5.53 14.37 -7.00
N SER A 172 5.11 15.56 -7.42
CA SER A 172 4.21 16.46 -6.68
C SER A 172 2.77 16.46 -7.23
N THR A 173 2.54 15.81 -8.36
CA THR A 173 1.25 15.67 -9.04
C THR A 173 0.98 14.20 -9.41
N ASP A 174 -0.18 13.91 -9.98
CA ASP A 174 -0.51 12.58 -10.49
C ASP A 174 0.15 12.32 -11.86
N LYS A 175 1.47 12.18 -11.86
CA LYS A 175 2.25 11.81 -13.03
C LYS A 175 2.96 10.48 -12.85
N PHE A 176 3.15 9.76 -13.94
CA PHE A 176 3.98 8.56 -13.96
C PHE A 176 5.46 8.93 -13.86
N VAL A 177 6.21 8.20 -13.04
CA VAL A 177 7.68 8.28 -12.93
C VAL A 177 8.21 6.85 -12.84
N SER A 178 9.11 6.46 -13.74
CA SER A 178 9.65 5.10 -13.75
C SER A 178 10.48 4.81 -12.49
N LEU A 179 10.61 3.55 -12.09
CA LEU A 179 11.45 3.16 -10.95
C LEU A 179 12.90 3.64 -11.11
N LYS A 180 13.46 3.53 -12.32
CA LYS A 180 14.81 4.00 -12.65
C LYS A 180 14.94 5.52 -12.44
N ASP A 181 13.94 6.29 -12.86
CA ASP A 181 13.94 7.74 -12.71
C ASP A 181 13.82 8.19 -11.26
N ARG A 182 13.01 7.49 -10.45
CA ARG A 182 12.90 7.78 -9.01
C ARG A 182 14.25 7.60 -8.31
N VAL A 183 14.96 6.50 -8.59
CA VAL A 183 16.29 6.22 -8.04
C VAL A 183 17.32 7.23 -8.55
N ARG A 184 17.32 7.53 -9.86
CA ARG A 184 18.21 8.53 -10.46
C ARG A 184 17.99 9.92 -9.86
N PHE A 185 16.74 10.32 -9.67
CA PHE A 185 16.39 11.58 -9.02
C PHE A 185 16.96 11.65 -7.60
N ALA A 186 16.78 10.58 -6.81
CA ALA A 186 17.30 10.50 -5.45
C ALA A 186 18.83 10.63 -5.38
N LYS A 187 19.53 9.91 -6.28
CA LYS A 187 20.99 9.97 -6.43
C LYS A 187 21.47 11.38 -6.80
N ASN A 188 20.82 12.02 -7.77
CA ASN A 188 21.19 13.36 -8.24
C ASN A 188 20.97 14.44 -7.18
N LYS A 189 19.99 14.27 -6.29
CA LYS A 189 19.78 15.16 -5.14
C LYS A 189 20.78 14.90 -4.01
N LYS A 190 21.69 13.93 -4.14
CA LYS A 190 22.60 13.48 -3.09
C LYS A 190 21.83 13.16 -1.79
N CYS A 191 20.69 12.47 -1.93
CA CYS A 191 19.81 12.23 -0.79
C CYS A 191 20.51 11.41 0.28
N ASN A 192 20.27 11.72 1.55
CA ASN A 192 20.72 10.90 2.66
C ASN A 192 19.64 9.91 3.11
N LEU A 193 18.37 10.22 2.84
CA LEU A 193 17.23 9.37 3.15
C LEU A 193 16.23 9.34 1.98
N LEU A 194 15.89 8.14 1.53
CA LEU A 194 14.84 7.85 0.57
C LEU A 194 13.70 7.11 1.28
N ILE A 195 12.49 7.69 1.26
CA ILE A 195 11.28 7.10 1.82
C ILE A 195 10.26 6.90 0.69
N SER A 196 9.97 5.66 0.33
CA SER A 196 8.86 5.35 -0.58
C SER A 196 7.58 5.07 0.22
N ILE A 197 6.47 5.68 -0.17
CA ILE A 197 5.16 5.58 0.50
C ILE A 197 4.20 4.79 -0.39
N HIS A 198 3.66 3.71 0.16
CA HIS A 198 2.74 2.78 -0.49
C HIS A 198 1.59 2.35 0.43
N HIS A 199 0.58 1.68 -0.13
CA HIS A 199 -0.36 0.88 0.64
C HIS A 199 -0.45 -0.54 0.08
N ASN A 200 -0.55 -1.49 1.00
CA ASN A 200 -0.31 -2.88 0.69
C ASN A 200 -1.50 -3.52 -0.04
N ALA A 201 -1.19 -4.54 -0.82
CA ALA A 201 -2.11 -5.48 -1.42
C ALA A 201 -1.49 -6.87 -1.40
N LEU A 202 -2.30 -7.89 -1.71
CA LEU A 202 -1.86 -9.28 -1.71
C LEU A 202 -2.02 -9.89 -3.10
N PRO A 203 -1.23 -10.94 -3.42
CA PRO A 203 -1.49 -11.74 -4.60
C PRO A 203 -2.84 -12.47 -4.51
N ASP A 204 -3.38 -12.86 -5.67
CA ASP A 204 -4.74 -13.42 -5.79
C ASP A 204 -5.01 -14.68 -4.96
N ASN A 205 -3.96 -15.42 -4.61
CA ASN A 205 -4.06 -16.68 -3.88
C ASN A 205 -4.14 -16.51 -2.36
N GLU A 206 -3.96 -15.29 -1.83
CA GLU A 206 -3.97 -15.01 -0.40
C GLU A 206 -5.32 -14.49 0.10
N ASP A 207 -5.58 -14.62 1.40
CA ASP A 207 -6.81 -14.12 2.03
C ASP A 207 -6.55 -12.81 2.78
N PRO A 208 -6.96 -11.65 2.23
CA PRO A 208 -6.66 -10.36 2.83
C PRO A 208 -7.35 -10.11 4.16
N LEU A 209 -8.33 -10.92 4.58
CA LEU A 209 -8.87 -10.83 5.93
C LEU A 209 -7.87 -11.29 7.00
N LYS A 210 -6.81 -12.00 6.60
CA LYS A 210 -5.74 -12.48 7.49
C LYS A 210 -4.54 -11.53 7.56
N HIS A 211 -4.51 -10.48 6.75
CA HIS A 211 -3.39 -9.55 6.69
C HIS A 211 -3.85 -8.12 6.89
N ARG A 212 -3.19 -7.45 7.84
CA ARG A 212 -3.43 -6.06 8.19
C ARG A 212 -2.19 -5.50 8.86
N GLY A 213 -2.11 -4.19 8.89
CA GLY A 213 -1.07 -3.46 9.60
C GLY A 213 0.00 -2.86 8.70
N VAL A 214 0.85 -2.07 9.32
CA VAL A 214 1.97 -1.37 8.66
C VAL A 214 3.08 -2.35 8.36
N GLY A 215 3.60 -2.30 7.15
CA GLY A 215 4.81 -3.01 6.72
C GLY A 215 5.94 -2.05 6.44
N ILE A 216 7.16 -2.38 6.85
CA ILE A 216 8.36 -1.62 6.47
C ILE A 216 9.31 -2.54 5.70
N TYR A 217 9.79 -2.07 4.57
CA TYR A 217 10.67 -2.80 3.67
C TYR A 217 12.01 -2.08 3.52
N TYR A 218 13.09 -2.86 3.48
CA TYR A 218 14.47 -2.38 3.38
C TYR A 218 15.33 -3.44 2.69
N THR A 219 16.47 -3.04 2.13
CA THR A 219 17.45 -3.98 1.54
C THR A 219 18.69 -4.13 2.41
N HIS A 220 19.20 -3.04 2.97
CA HIS A 220 20.49 -3.04 3.67
C HIS A 220 20.34 -3.10 5.20
N ASP A 221 21.11 -3.95 5.87
CA ASP A 221 20.95 -4.22 7.31
C ASP A 221 21.19 -2.98 8.19
N PHE A 222 22.06 -2.06 7.76
CA PHE A 222 22.29 -0.79 8.46
C PHE A 222 21.03 0.10 8.54
N VAL A 223 20.04 -0.11 7.66
CA VAL A 223 18.75 0.62 7.66
C VAL A 223 17.72 -0.02 8.60
N LYS A 224 17.92 -1.29 9.01
CA LYS A 224 16.97 -2.04 9.85
C LYS A 224 16.56 -1.29 11.14
N PRO A 225 17.48 -0.60 11.87
CA PRO A 225 17.09 0.16 13.06
C PRO A 225 16.13 1.32 12.78
N LEU A 226 16.31 2.03 11.65
CA LEU A 226 15.35 3.04 11.18
C LEU A 226 14.01 2.39 10.85
N GLY A 227 14.02 1.25 10.16
CA GLY A 227 12.81 0.51 9.82
C GLY A 227 12.02 0.08 11.06
N LYS A 228 12.70 -0.40 12.12
CA LYS A 228 12.08 -0.72 13.42
C LYS A 228 11.46 0.53 14.07
N SER A 229 12.17 1.66 14.06
CA SER A 229 11.65 2.92 14.59
C SER A 229 10.38 3.39 13.89
N LEU A 230 10.35 3.28 12.55
CA LEU A 230 9.18 3.60 11.72
C LEU A 230 8.00 2.69 12.04
N LEU A 231 8.20 1.37 12.03
CA LEU A 231 7.14 0.40 12.30
C LEU A 231 6.48 0.66 13.66
N GLU A 232 7.29 0.86 14.70
CA GLU A 232 6.82 1.15 16.06
C GLU A 232 6.06 2.47 16.14
N SER A 233 6.62 3.54 15.57
CA SER A 233 6.05 4.88 15.72
C SER A 233 4.76 5.05 14.92
N ILE A 234 4.67 4.50 13.71
CA ILE A 234 3.45 4.55 12.90
C ILE A 234 2.35 3.73 13.56
N SER A 235 2.65 2.48 13.95
CA SER A 235 1.71 1.60 14.64
C SER A 235 1.11 2.26 15.88
N LYS A 236 1.94 2.90 16.72
CA LYS A 236 1.49 3.60 17.94
C LYS A 236 0.73 4.90 17.67
N SER A 237 1.05 5.60 16.58
CA SER A 237 0.42 6.89 16.27
C SER A 237 -0.99 6.75 15.74
N VAL A 238 -1.29 5.64 15.05
CA VAL A 238 -2.64 5.32 14.57
C VAL A 238 -3.37 4.50 15.61
N ARG A 239 -4.29 5.14 16.35
CA ARG A 239 -5.32 4.43 17.14
C ARG A 239 -6.60 4.33 16.30
N ALA A 240 -7.03 3.11 16.00
CA ALA A 240 -8.29 2.78 15.33
C ALA A 240 -9.50 3.09 16.24
N ARG A 241 -10.73 2.85 15.76
CA ARG A 241 -11.93 2.91 16.61
C ARG A 241 -11.75 1.98 17.81
N HIS A 242 -12.14 2.44 19.00
CA HIS A 242 -11.90 1.79 20.30
C HIS A 242 -10.44 1.81 20.80
N GLY A 243 -9.57 2.66 20.24
CA GLY A 243 -8.25 2.95 20.83
C GLY A 243 -7.15 1.93 20.53
N THR A 244 -7.42 0.89 19.74
CA THR A 244 -6.42 -0.14 19.38
C THR A 244 -5.42 0.39 18.34
N PRO A 245 -4.11 0.20 18.55
CA PRO A 245 -3.09 0.58 17.56
C PRO A 245 -3.28 -0.13 16.21
N LEU A 246 -2.85 0.52 15.13
CA LEU A 246 -2.70 -0.16 13.84
C LEU A 246 -1.71 -1.31 13.99
N GLN A 247 -2.07 -2.49 13.51
CA GLN A 247 -1.23 -3.67 13.71
C GLN A 247 0.12 -3.51 13.01
N LYS A 248 1.11 -4.25 13.48
CA LYS A 248 2.41 -4.34 12.81
C LYS A 248 2.32 -5.55 11.90
N TYR A 249 2.30 -5.31 10.59
CA TYR A 249 2.41 -6.41 9.64
C TYR A 249 3.82 -6.99 9.72
N GLY A 250 4.83 -6.13 9.66
CA GLY A 250 6.20 -6.55 9.95
C GLY A 250 7.29 -5.65 9.35
N LEU A 251 8.52 -6.12 9.52
CA LEU A 251 9.74 -5.52 9.00
C LEU A 251 10.42 -6.55 8.08
N TYR A 252 10.52 -6.26 6.78
CA TYR A 252 10.88 -7.24 5.76
C TYR A 252 12.07 -6.81 4.91
N LYS A 253 13.01 -7.74 4.72
CA LYS A 253 14.13 -7.55 3.78
C LYS A 253 13.67 -7.90 2.36
N ARG A 254 13.72 -6.94 1.44
CA ARG A 254 13.31 -7.09 0.03
C ARG A 254 14.17 -6.22 -0.87
N ASP A 255 14.39 -6.68 -2.10
CA ASP A 255 15.20 -5.99 -3.10
C ASP A 255 14.34 -5.14 -4.04
N PHE A 256 13.51 -4.26 -3.48
CA PHE A 256 12.74 -3.32 -4.28
C PHE A 256 13.65 -2.22 -4.82
N ALA A 257 13.32 -1.71 -6.01
CA ALA A 257 14.13 -0.67 -6.68
C ALA A 257 14.38 0.56 -5.79
N LEU A 258 13.44 0.89 -4.89
CA LEU A 258 13.51 2.04 -3.99
C LEU A 258 14.09 1.72 -2.60
N THR A 259 14.39 0.46 -2.29
CA THR A 259 15.08 0.04 -1.06
C THR A 259 16.52 -0.41 -1.32
N LYS A 260 16.83 -0.81 -2.55
CA LYS A 260 18.12 -1.28 -3.04
C LYS A 260 19.25 -0.22 -3.06
N PRO A 261 19.01 1.09 -3.26
CA PRO A 261 20.08 2.08 -3.28
C PRO A 261 20.94 2.03 -2.01
N ASP A 262 22.27 2.07 -2.19
CA ASP A 262 23.27 1.97 -1.12
C ASP A 262 23.94 3.33 -0.79
N PHE A 263 23.67 4.36 -1.58
CA PHE A 263 24.19 5.72 -1.38
C PHE A 263 23.42 6.51 -0.31
N CYS A 264 22.34 5.96 0.25
CA CYS A 264 21.48 6.60 1.24
C CYS A 264 20.80 5.56 2.13
N HIS A 265 20.21 5.99 3.26
CA HIS A 265 19.20 5.17 3.93
C HIS A 265 17.97 5.07 3.02
N ALA A 266 17.50 3.87 2.71
CA ALA A 266 16.37 3.65 1.81
C ALA A 266 15.33 2.69 2.42
N VAL A 267 14.10 3.17 2.58
CA VAL A 267 12.97 2.39 3.13
C VAL A 267 11.72 2.56 2.26
N LEU A 268 10.89 1.53 2.23
CA LEU A 268 9.54 1.59 1.70
C LEU A 268 8.55 1.30 2.83
N ILE A 269 7.55 2.16 2.95
CA ILE A 269 6.51 2.11 3.97
C ILE A 269 5.21 1.68 3.30
N GLU A 270 4.72 0.51 3.68
CA GLU A 270 3.36 0.08 3.41
C GLU A 270 2.46 0.55 4.55
N CYS A 271 1.65 1.57 4.31
CA CYS A 271 0.84 2.25 5.33
C CYS A 271 -0.33 1.43 5.90
N GLY A 272 -0.54 0.22 5.40
CA GLY A 272 -1.66 -0.67 5.71
C GLY A 272 -2.20 -1.34 4.45
N PHE A 273 -3.03 -2.37 4.58
CA PHE A 273 -3.62 -3.08 3.45
C PHE A 273 -4.83 -2.33 2.91
N LEU A 274 -4.67 -1.68 1.77
CA LEU A 274 -5.72 -0.90 1.13
C LEU A 274 -6.91 -1.78 0.70
N ILE A 275 -6.66 -3.05 0.40
CA ILE A 275 -7.66 -4.03 -0.02
C ILE A 275 -8.49 -4.61 1.14
N HIS A 276 -8.07 -4.39 2.39
CA HIS A 276 -8.75 -4.94 3.56
C HIS A 276 -10.04 -4.13 3.83
N PRO A 277 -11.22 -4.75 4.03
CA PRO A 277 -12.51 -4.06 4.10
C PRO A 277 -12.68 -3.15 5.32
N VAL A 278 -12.01 -3.44 6.44
CA VAL A 278 -12.01 -2.54 7.61
C VAL A 278 -10.81 -1.58 7.58
N GLU A 279 -9.58 -2.11 7.56
CA GLU A 279 -8.36 -1.30 7.57
C GLU A 279 -8.26 -0.32 6.39
N GLY A 280 -8.61 -0.74 5.16
CA GLY A 280 -8.59 0.13 3.99
C GLY A 280 -9.48 1.38 4.13
N GLU A 281 -10.57 1.32 4.90
CA GLU A 281 -11.34 2.53 5.22
C GLU A 281 -10.67 3.37 6.30
N ILE A 282 -10.06 2.75 7.30
CA ILE A 282 -9.38 3.45 8.39
C ILE A 282 -8.17 4.23 7.87
N ILE A 283 -7.29 3.60 7.10
CA ILE A 283 -6.03 4.20 6.63
C ILE A 283 -6.23 5.28 5.57
N THR A 284 -7.39 5.29 4.91
CA THR A 284 -7.74 6.31 3.90
C THR A 284 -8.42 7.54 4.49
N GLN A 285 -8.77 7.53 5.78
CA GLN A 285 -9.32 8.72 6.46
C GLN A 285 -8.23 9.77 6.67
N LYS A 286 -8.58 11.04 6.41
CA LYS A 286 -7.67 12.19 6.57
C LYS A 286 -7.01 12.23 7.96
N ASN A 287 -7.76 11.97 9.03
CA ASN A 287 -7.22 11.97 10.40
C ASN A 287 -6.19 10.84 10.60
N THR A 288 -6.46 9.65 10.08
CA THR A 288 -5.53 8.53 10.15
C THR A 288 -4.26 8.80 9.34
N GLN A 289 -4.38 9.35 8.13
CA GLN A 289 -3.22 9.74 7.33
C GLN A 289 -2.33 10.76 8.07
N LYS A 290 -2.93 11.76 8.74
CA LYS A 290 -2.20 12.69 9.62
C LYS A 290 -1.46 11.94 10.73
N LYS A 291 -2.11 10.97 11.39
CA LYS A 291 -1.47 10.13 12.42
C LYS A 291 -0.32 9.28 11.88
N ILE A 292 -0.45 8.71 10.67
CA ILE A 292 0.64 8.01 9.99
C ILE A 292 1.83 8.95 9.79
N VAL A 293 1.58 10.15 9.26
CA VAL A 293 2.60 11.18 9.06
C VAL A 293 3.27 11.57 10.38
N THR A 294 2.51 11.77 11.44
CA THR A 294 3.05 12.03 12.79
C THR A 294 3.96 10.88 13.25
N GLY A 295 3.57 9.64 13.00
CA GLY A 295 4.38 8.46 13.30
C GLY A 295 5.70 8.43 12.53
N VAL A 296 5.67 8.73 11.23
CA VAL A 296 6.88 8.84 10.41
C VAL A 296 7.78 9.96 10.95
N LYS A 297 7.25 11.17 11.13
CA LYS A 297 7.99 12.32 11.68
C LYS A 297 8.65 11.98 13.01
N LYS A 298 7.91 11.36 13.94
CA LYS A 298 8.42 10.97 15.26
C LYS A 298 9.56 9.95 15.14
N ALA A 299 9.42 8.96 14.26
CA ALA A 299 10.47 7.96 14.01
C ALA A 299 11.75 8.63 13.49
N LEU A 300 11.64 9.48 12.47
CA LEU A 300 12.80 10.17 11.87
C LEU A 300 13.51 11.04 12.92
N PHE A 301 12.75 11.84 13.67
CA PHE A 301 13.32 12.68 14.72
C PHE A 301 14.00 11.85 15.81
N THR A 302 13.35 10.79 16.30
CA THR A 302 13.91 9.93 17.34
C THR A 302 15.17 9.22 16.87
N PHE A 303 15.18 8.74 15.62
CA PHE A 303 16.30 8.01 15.05
C PHE A 303 17.50 8.91 14.80
N TYR A 304 17.33 10.04 14.10
CA TYR A 304 18.44 10.91 13.72
C TYR A 304 18.93 11.82 14.86
N ARG A 305 18.11 12.10 15.88
CA ARG A 305 18.59 12.82 17.08
C ARG A 305 19.62 12.03 17.88
N ARG A 306 19.57 10.70 17.81
CA ARG A 306 20.49 9.79 18.50
C ARG A 306 21.79 9.54 17.75
N GLN A 307 21.91 10.05 16.51
CA GLN A 307 23.15 9.95 15.75
C GLN A 307 24.12 11.05 16.21
N PRO A 308 25.44 10.76 16.25
CA PRO A 308 26.44 11.73 16.66
C PRO A 308 26.38 12.98 15.77
N LEU A 309 26.61 14.14 16.39
CA LEU A 309 26.94 15.35 15.65
C LEU A 309 28.30 15.08 14.98
N LYS A 310 28.34 15.06 13.65
CA LYS A 310 29.60 15.09 12.92
C LYS A 310 30.12 16.52 12.93
#